data_AF-A0A970ADI6-F1
#
_entry.id   AF-A0A970ADI6-F1
#
_cell.length_a   1.000
_cell.length_b   1.000
_cell.length_c   1.000
_cell.angle_alpha   90.00
_cell.angle_beta   90.00
_cell.angle_gamma   90.00
#
_symmetry.space_group_name_H-M   'P 1'
#
loop_
_entity.id
_entity.type
_entity.pdbx_description
1 polymer ?
#
loop_
_entity_poly.entity_id
_entity_poly.type
_entity_poly.pdbx_seq_one_letter_code
_entity_poly.pdbx_strand_id
1 'polypeptide(L)'
;MKKVIIRKGAFLLLALIILFSISACVDKSKPEKQDKSLASKVALETKGKSDNNPQNQDPSESQVQESGATTTKQDPSESQVQESGTTMTKPDAKDEPLEFAVNSDEEQGITFARLQPGIIYEDEMAKISVDGMETVQGYGYPKILFSLENKSDLTLNFSDDYVIVNGIVLNLNISDSIVDPRTTNQAILELTTYELEKAQITHISSVKIEMTLVDNETWEDIYPLPRLTVSFKEDEGTIKPQKEERVLADNEEVRITLIKTVQIEDGIICDMFVENKGSEEISASVSDFVLNGVEIGGYGFYADIPVDCKGILEIYLSSIQLKDNYHIDTMKDFSVTVELTSDSKPDYTFIDDLPVYP
;
A
#
# COMPACT_ATOMS: atom_id res chain seq x y z
N MET A 1 2.89 -42.17 20.67
CA MET A 1 1.46 -41.77 20.59
C MET A 1 1.08 -40.96 21.83
N LYS A 2 1.11 -39.62 21.75
CA LYS A 2 0.57 -38.71 22.78
C LYS A 2 -0.49 -37.85 22.12
N LYS A 3 -1.71 -37.88 22.67
CA LYS A 3 -2.91 -37.24 22.15
C LYS A 3 -2.84 -35.72 22.35
N VAL A 4 -3.15 -34.97 21.29
CA VAL A 4 -3.45 -33.54 21.33
C VAL A 4 -4.92 -33.38 21.74
N ILE A 5 -5.16 -32.87 22.95
CA ILE A 5 -6.49 -32.50 23.46
C ILE A 5 -6.42 -31.04 23.92
N ILE A 6 -6.32 -30.08 22.98
CA ILE A 6 -6.52 -28.66 23.28
C ILE A 6 -7.07 -27.97 22.01
N ARG A 7 -8.37 -28.12 21.71
CA ARG A 7 -9.04 -27.29 20.67
C ARG A 7 -10.48 -26.86 20.99
N LYS A 8 -11.06 -27.27 22.13
CA LYS A 8 -12.46 -26.93 22.47
C LYS A 8 -12.63 -25.70 23.38
N GLY A 9 -11.55 -25.20 23.99
CA GLY A 9 -11.62 -24.07 24.93
C GLY A 9 -11.76 -22.69 24.26
N ALA A 10 -11.08 -22.47 23.13
CA ALA A 10 -11.03 -21.15 22.48
C ALA A 10 -12.37 -20.75 21.83
N PHE A 11 -13.11 -21.71 21.24
CA PHE A 11 -14.41 -21.44 20.63
C PHE A 11 -15.50 -21.06 21.63
N LEU A 12 -15.44 -21.58 22.87
CA LEU A 12 -16.43 -21.26 23.90
C LEU A 12 -16.27 -19.83 24.42
N LEU A 13 -15.03 -19.34 24.49
CA LEU A 13 -14.72 -17.99 24.97
C LEU A 13 -15.18 -16.92 23.96
N LEU A 14 -14.95 -17.17 22.66
CA LEU A 14 -15.36 -16.24 21.60
C LEU A 14 -16.90 -16.11 21.51
N ALA A 15 -17.63 -17.23 21.64
CA ALA A 15 -19.09 -17.23 21.64
C ALA A 15 -19.68 -16.44 22.84
N LEU A 16 -19.02 -16.47 24.00
CA LEU A 16 -19.45 -15.73 25.20
C LEU A 16 -19.26 -14.21 25.06
N ILE A 17 -18.21 -13.77 24.36
CA ILE A 17 -17.95 -12.34 24.11
C ILE A 17 -19.00 -11.73 23.16
N ILE A 18 -19.42 -12.49 22.14
CA ILE A 18 -20.46 -12.05 21.19
C ILE A 18 -21.82 -11.92 21.90
N LEU A 19 -22.17 -12.87 22.78
CA LEU A 19 -23.43 -12.84 23.53
C LEU A 19 -23.55 -11.66 24.51
N PHE A 20 -22.43 -11.20 25.10
CA PHE A 20 -22.44 -10.02 25.98
C PHE A 20 -22.58 -8.70 25.21
N SER A 21 -22.08 -8.63 23.97
CA SER A 21 -22.09 -7.40 23.18
C SER A 21 -23.49 -7.03 22.67
N ILE A 22 -24.35 -8.02 22.43
CA ILE A 22 -25.71 -7.80 21.91
C ILE A 22 -26.68 -7.32 23.02
N SER A 23 -26.39 -7.56 24.30
CA SER A 23 -27.28 -7.16 25.41
C SER A 23 -27.16 -5.69 25.81
N ALA A 24 -26.22 -4.93 25.24
CA ALA A 24 -25.95 -3.54 25.64
C ALA A 24 -26.66 -2.46 24.78
N CYS A 25 -27.38 -2.82 23.71
CA CYS A 25 -27.99 -1.85 22.77
C CYS A 25 -29.53 -1.83 22.78
N VAL A 26 -30.18 -2.23 23.88
CA VAL A 26 -31.63 -2.09 24.02
C VAL A 26 -31.94 -1.24 25.24
N ASP A 27 -31.91 0.08 25.09
CA ASP A 27 -32.78 0.95 25.88
C ASP A 27 -33.09 2.29 25.19
N LYS A 28 -34.39 2.47 24.93
CA LYS A 28 -35.18 3.73 24.89
C LYS A 28 -34.74 4.87 23.97
N SER A 29 -35.40 4.96 22.81
CA SER A 29 -35.94 6.24 22.33
C SER A 29 -37.37 6.08 21.79
N LYS A 30 -38.20 7.03 22.19
CA LYS A 30 -39.67 7.07 22.05
C LYS A 30 -40.00 7.96 20.84
N PRO A 31 -40.99 7.63 19.99
CA PRO A 31 -41.27 8.45 18.81
C PRO A 31 -42.08 9.70 19.17
N GLU A 32 -41.54 10.87 18.83
CA GLU A 32 -42.23 12.15 18.86
C GLU A 32 -42.90 12.41 17.50
N LYS A 33 -44.11 12.98 17.56
CA LYS A 33 -45.06 13.09 16.44
C LYS A 33 -44.62 14.14 15.41
N GLN A 34 -44.74 13.78 14.14
CA GLN A 34 -44.72 14.71 13.01
C GLN A 34 -45.93 15.66 13.06
N ASP A 35 -45.66 16.94 12.84
CA ASP A 35 -46.68 17.93 12.48
C ASP A 35 -46.43 18.46 11.06
N LYS A 36 -47.50 18.47 10.25
CA LYS A 36 -47.53 18.87 8.84
C LYS A 36 -48.12 20.28 8.72
N SER A 37 -47.36 21.23 8.22
CA SER A 37 -47.81 22.34 7.34
C SER A 37 -46.55 23.12 6.93
N LEU A 38 -46.38 23.80 5.80
CA LEU A 38 -47.33 24.48 4.92
C LEU A 38 -46.59 24.78 3.59
N ALA A 39 -47.33 24.80 2.50
CA ALA A 39 -46.86 25.16 1.16
C ALA A 39 -46.83 26.69 0.94
N SER A 40 -45.88 27.19 0.15
CA SER A 40 -46.04 28.24 -0.89
C SER A 40 -44.67 28.42 -1.59
N LYS A 41 -44.49 28.22 -2.90
CA LYS A 41 -45.01 28.95 -4.08
C LYS A 41 -44.50 30.40 -4.14
N VAL A 42 -43.49 30.69 -4.95
CA VAL A 42 -43.38 31.86 -5.86
C VAL A 42 -42.26 31.58 -6.89
N ALA A 43 -42.52 31.97 -8.12
CA ALA A 43 -41.67 31.84 -9.29
C ALA A 43 -41.16 33.21 -9.79
N LEU A 44 -40.22 33.14 -10.73
CA LEU A 44 -39.85 34.09 -11.80
C LEU A 44 -38.91 35.29 -11.51
N GLU A 45 -37.85 35.30 -12.34
CA GLU A 45 -37.25 36.43 -13.10
C GLU A 45 -36.67 37.62 -12.30
N THR A 46 -35.53 38.25 -12.62
CA THR A 46 -35.01 38.67 -13.94
C THR A 46 -33.57 39.18 -13.80
N LYS A 47 -32.84 39.17 -14.92
CA LYS A 47 -31.62 39.93 -15.31
C LYS A 47 -31.25 41.19 -14.51
N GLY A 48 -29.94 41.40 -14.35
CA GLY A 48 -29.34 42.72 -14.13
C GLY A 48 -27.81 42.72 -14.23
N LYS A 49 -27.30 43.23 -15.35
CA LYS A 49 -25.89 43.47 -15.69
C LYS A 49 -25.48 44.84 -15.10
N SER A 50 -24.30 44.97 -14.49
CA SER A 50 -23.55 46.25 -14.50
C SER A 50 -22.10 46.08 -14.09
N ASP A 51 -21.24 46.61 -14.95
CA ASP A 51 -19.82 46.87 -14.78
C ASP A 51 -19.54 47.90 -13.66
N ASN A 52 -18.38 47.78 -12.96
CA ASN A 52 -17.34 48.82 -12.87
C ASN A 52 -16.32 48.62 -11.71
N ASN A 53 -15.06 48.47 -12.14
CA ASN A 53 -13.71 48.83 -11.61
C ASN A 53 -13.62 50.04 -10.62
N PRO A 54 -12.42 50.50 -10.15
CA PRO A 54 -11.26 49.90 -9.44
C PRO A 54 -10.91 50.61 -8.09
N GLN A 55 -9.82 50.14 -7.45
CA GLN A 55 -8.85 50.89 -6.62
C GLN A 55 -9.29 51.51 -5.28
N ASN A 56 -8.65 51.07 -4.18
CA ASN A 56 -7.91 52.00 -3.33
C ASN A 56 -6.83 51.31 -2.50
N GLN A 57 -5.61 51.84 -2.61
CA GLN A 57 -4.48 51.67 -1.70
C GLN A 57 -4.65 52.62 -0.52
N ASP A 58 -4.27 52.22 0.69
CA ASP A 58 -3.14 52.83 1.44
C ASP A 58 -2.86 52.05 2.75
N PRO A 59 -1.62 52.10 3.28
CA PRO A 59 -1.16 51.34 4.43
C PRO A 59 -1.26 52.16 5.72
N SER A 60 -1.19 51.48 6.87
CA SER A 60 -0.92 52.15 8.14
C SER A 60 0.11 51.36 8.93
N GLU A 61 1.32 51.92 8.95
CA GLU A 61 2.34 51.71 9.97
C GLU A 61 1.79 52.07 11.35
N SER A 62 2.23 51.35 12.39
CA SER A 62 2.32 51.89 13.75
C SER A 62 3.47 51.24 14.50
N GLN A 63 4.50 52.05 14.75
CA GLN A 63 5.52 51.87 15.77
C GLN A 63 4.99 52.34 17.13
N VAL A 64 5.32 51.62 18.22
CA VAL A 64 5.57 52.15 19.59
C VAL A 64 6.48 51.11 20.28
N GLN A 65 7.79 51.36 20.45
CA GLN A 65 8.49 51.87 21.66
C GLN A 65 8.21 51.05 22.95
N GLU A 66 9.17 50.27 23.45
CA GLU A 66 10.36 50.60 24.28
C GLU A 66 10.11 50.62 25.80
N SER A 67 11.17 50.27 26.54
CA SER A 67 11.37 50.24 28.00
C SER A 67 11.08 48.88 28.66
N GLY A 68 11.97 48.29 29.45
CA GLY A 68 13.25 48.74 29.98
C GLY A 68 13.87 47.65 30.87
N ALA A 69 15.17 47.79 31.11
CA ALA A 69 16.11 46.85 31.69
C ALA A 69 15.78 46.28 33.08
N THR A 70 16.39 45.14 33.46
CA THR A 70 17.32 45.05 34.61
C THR A 70 18.22 43.79 34.52
N THR A 71 19.52 44.04 34.62
CA THR A 71 20.66 43.12 34.73
C THR A 71 20.72 42.43 36.10
N THR A 72 21.18 41.17 36.23
CA THR A 72 22.22 40.77 37.22
C THR A 72 22.86 39.43 36.84
N LYS A 73 24.20 39.41 36.92
CA LYS A 73 25.14 38.30 36.74
C LYS A 73 25.02 37.22 37.83
N GLN A 74 25.25 35.95 37.50
CA GLN A 74 26.21 35.09 38.22
C GLN A 74 26.46 33.77 37.47
N ASP A 75 27.72 33.46 37.31
CA ASP A 75 28.38 32.23 36.86
C ASP A 75 29.51 31.99 37.90
N PRO A 76 30.15 30.82 38.08
CA PRO A 76 29.90 29.48 37.56
C PRO A 76 29.85 28.41 38.68
N SER A 77 29.44 27.19 38.34
CA SER A 77 29.79 26.01 39.14
C SER A 77 30.17 24.85 38.25
N GLU A 78 31.47 24.64 38.18
CA GLU A 78 32.14 23.42 37.75
C GLU A 78 31.57 22.20 38.49
N SER A 79 31.26 21.15 37.74
CA SER A 79 31.28 19.80 38.29
C SER A 79 32.00 18.89 37.31
N GLN A 80 33.20 18.54 37.76
CA GLN A 80 34.06 17.49 37.22
C GLN A 80 33.32 16.16 37.31
N VAL A 81 33.17 15.47 36.19
CA VAL A 81 32.86 14.04 36.18
C VAL A 81 34.06 13.31 35.58
N GLN A 82 34.60 12.42 36.40
CA GLN A 82 35.78 11.61 36.17
C GLN A 82 35.67 10.71 34.93
N GLU A 83 36.80 10.65 34.23
CA GLU A 83 37.20 9.56 33.35
C GLU A 83 37.07 8.20 34.04
N SER A 84 36.43 7.25 33.36
CA SER A 84 36.70 5.83 33.54
C SER A 84 36.93 5.23 32.16
N GLY A 85 38.22 5.20 31.80
CA GLY A 85 38.71 4.48 30.64
C GLY A 85 38.44 2.98 30.84
N THR A 86 37.63 2.42 29.95
CA THR A 86 37.60 0.99 29.70
C THR A 86 38.10 0.78 28.29
N THR A 87 39.36 0.36 28.18
CA THR A 87 39.97 -0.21 26.99
C THR A 87 39.12 -1.37 26.48
N MET A 88 38.41 -1.16 25.37
CA MET A 88 37.86 -2.25 24.56
C MET A 88 38.85 -2.61 23.47
N THR A 89 39.42 -3.78 23.64
CA THR A 89 40.29 -4.47 22.71
C THR A 89 39.57 -4.69 21.38
N LYS A 90 40.19 -4.21 20.30
CA LYS A 90 39.87 -4.49 18.90
C LYS A 90 39.70 -6.00 18.65
N PRO A 91 38.55 -6.47 18.13
CA PRO A 91 38.51 -7.70 17.37
C PRO A 91 38.69 -7.35 15.88
N ASP A 92 39.75 -7.87 15.27
CA ASP A 92 39.84 -7.97 13.81
C ASP A 92 38.69 -8.88 13.33
N ALA A 93 37.63 -8.27 12.82
CA ALA A 93 36.59 -8.98 12.09
C ALA A 93 36.99 -9.02 10.61
N LYS A 94 37.33 -10.22 10.14
CA LYS A 94 37.25 -10.55 8.72
C LYS A 94 35.78 -10.61 8.37
N ASP A 95 35.35 -9.75 7.46
CA ASP A 95 34.06 -9.85 6.78
C ASP A 95 34.02 -11.15 5.98
N GLU A 96 33.41 -12.20 6.54
CA GLU A 96 32.83 -13.26 5.74
C GLU A 96 31.33 -12.98 5.62
N PRO A 97 30.78 -12.91 4.39
CA PRO A 97 29.35 -12.70 4.21
C PRO A 97 28.59 -13.91 4.79
N LEU A 98 27.67 -13.65 5.70
CA LEU A 98 26.76 -14.66 6.26
C LEU A 98 25.96 -15.31 5.13
N GLU A 99 26.34 -16.53 4.75
CA GLU A 99 25.58 -17.37 3.82
C GLU A 99 24.43 -18.04 4.59
N PHE A 100 23.22 -17.53 4.43
CA PHE A 100 22.02 -18.18 4.94
C PHE A 100 21.52 -19.21 3.92
N ALA A 101 21.89 -20.47 4.10
CA ALA A 101 21.32 -21.59 3.35
C ALA A 101 20.08 -22.13 4.09
N VAL A 102 18.92 -22.02 3.45
CA VAL A 102 17.64 -22.55 3.95
C VAL A 102 17.44 -23.96 3.38
N ASN A 103 17.30 -24.97 4.25
CA ASN A 103 16.94 -26.34 3.88
C ASN A 103 15.42 -26.56 4.01
N SER A 104 14.84 -27.16 2.98
CA SER A 104 13.41 -27.35 2.71
C SER A 104 12.86 -28.68 3.23
N ASP A 105 11.72 -28.64 3.92
CA ASP A 105 10.70 -29.70 3.90
C ASP A 105 9.39 -29.07 3.37
N GLU A 106 8.61 -29.86 2.61
CA GLU A 106 7.57 -29.48 1.63
C GLU A 106 6.32 -28.71 2.15
N GLU A 107 6.50 -27.54 2.76
CA GLU A 107 5.53 -26.45 2.62
C GLU A 107 5.92 -25.64 1.37
N GLN A 108 4.95 -25.18 0.57
CA GLN A 108 5.18 -24.26 -0.56
C GLN A 108 5.58 -22.87 -0.01
N GLY A 109 6.73 -22.80 0.65
CA GLY A 109 7.27 -21.57 1.21
C GLY A 109 7.73 -20.63 0.11
N ILE A 110 7.57 -19.33 0.35
CA ILE A 110 8.18 -18.28 -0.46
C ILE A 110 9.70 -18.46 -0.39
N THR A 111 10.33 -18.54 -1.56
CA THR A 111 11.79 -18.62 -1.69
C THR A 111 12.36 -17.29 -2.20
N PHE A 112 13.65 -17.09 -2.02
CA PHE A 112 14.35 -15.85 -2.38
C PHE A 112 15.62 -16.18 -3.13
N ALA A 113 15.92 -15.40 -4.16
CA ALA A 113 17.28 -15.26 -4.64
C ALA A 113 18.17 -14.63 -3.55
N ARG A 114 19.49 -14.75 -3.66
CA ARG A 114 20.41 -14.24 -2.64
C ARG A 114 20.48 -12.71 -2.69
N LEU A 115 19.84 -12.03 -1.74
CA LEU A 115 19.91 -10.59 -1.57
C LEU A 115 21.37 -10.09 -1.49
N GLN A 116 21.66 -8.97 -2.15
CA GLN A 116 22.94 -8.27 -2.09
C GLN A 116 22.78 -6.94 -1.32
N PRO A 117 23.17 -6.87 -0.04
CA PRO A 117 23.18 -5.63 0.73
C PRO A 117 24.09 -4.58 0.09
N GLY A 118 23.77 -3.30 0.29
CA GLY A 118 24.57 -2.19 -0.23
C GLY A 118 23.78 -0.91 -0.40
N ILE A 119 24.49 0.15 -0.80
CA ILE A 119 23.90 1.45 -1.10
C ILE A 119 23.16 1.36 -2.43
N ILE A 120 21.87 1.71 -2.44
CA ILE A 120 21.03 1.73 -3.65
C ILE A 120 20.71 3.15 -4.11
N TYR A 121 20.91 4.14 -3.25
CA TYR A 121 20.75 5.56 -3.56
C TYR A 121 21.62 6.43 -2.66
N GLU A 122 22.21 7.48 -3.21
CA GLU A 122 22.93 8.49 -2.43
C GLU A 122 23.01 9.82 -3.19
N ASP A 123 22.58 10.90 -2.54
CA ASP A 123 22.78 12.27 -2.98
C ASP A 123 23.15 13.19 -1.79
N GLU A 124 22.95 14.50 -1.96
CA GLU A 124 23.20 15.52 -0.95
C GLU A 124 22.16 15.55 0.20
N MET A 125 20.94 15.06 -0.04
CA MET A 125 19.81 15.12 0.89
C MET A 125 19.59 13.79 1.62
N ALA A 126 19.83 12.66 0.96
CA ALA A 126 19.53 11.35 1.49
C ALA A 126 20.50 10.27 1.02
N LYS A 127 20.52 9.17 1.76
CA LYS A 127 21.16 7.92 1.36
C LYS A 127 20.29 6.75 1.79
N ILE A 128 20.10 5.80 0.88
CA ILE A 128 19.29 4.61 1.10
C ILE A 128 20.19 3.40 0.87
N SER A 129 20.25 2.53 1.88
CA SER A 129 21.00 1.27 1.82
C SER A 129 20.08 0.11 2.15
N VAL A 130 20.32 -1.03 1.50
CA VAL A 130 19.74 -2.32 1.86
C VAL A 130 20.70 -3.01 2.81
N ASP A 131 20.24 -3.31 4.02
CA ASP A 131 21.08 -3.90 5.06
C ASP A 131 21.03 -5.43 5.04
N GLY A 132 19.90 -6.00 4.61
CA GLY A 132 19.72 -7.43 4.58
C GLY A 132 18.26 -7.84 4.50
N MET A 133 18.02 -9.10 4.83
CA MET A 133 16.68 -9.69 4.86
C MET A 133 16.52 -10.51 6.13
N GLU A 134 15.36 -10.39 6.77
CA GLU A 134 14.96 -11.28 7.85
C GLU A 134 13.94 -12.26 7.32
N THR A 135 14.27 -13.55 7.35
CA THR A 135 13.30 -14.63 7.13
C THR A 135 12.86 -15.14 8.49
N VAL A 136 11.57 -14.96 8.82
CA VAL A 136 11.05 -15.49 10.08
C VAL A 136 10.76 -16.97 9.92
N GLN A 137 11.35 -17.82 10.78
CA GLN A 137 10.92 -19.22 10.87
C GLN A 137 9.54 -19.28 11.52
N GLY A 138 8.52 -19.71 10.77
CA GLY A 138 7.14 -19.87 11.27
C GLY A 138 6.18 -18.77 10.79
N TYR A 139 5.37 -18.22 11.70
CA TYR A 139 4.24 -17.31 11.39
C TYR A 139 4.63 -15.85 11.09
N GLY A 140 5.81 -15.59 10.53
CA GLY A 140 6.23 -14.22 10.20
C GLY A 140 6.45 -14.02 8.71
N TYR A 141 6.30 -12.78 8.27
CA TYR A 141 6.56 -12.39 6.89
C TYR A 141 8.06 -12.17 6.67
N PRO A 142 8.60 -12.50 5.49
CA PRO A 142 9.93 -12.06 5.11
C PRO A 142 10.00 -10.52 5.09
N LYS A 143 11.15 -9.98 5.52
CA LYS A 143 11.36 -8.54 5.65
C LYS A 143 12.63 -8.13 4.95
N ILE A 144 12.59 -7.07 4.14
CA ILE A 144 13.81 -6.41 3.64
C ILE A 144 14.11 -5.24 4.57
N LEU A 145 15.33 -5.20 5.08
CA LEU A 145 15.80 -4.17 6.00
C LEU A 145 16.52 -3.07 5.21
N PHE A 146 16.18 -1.82 5.50
CA PHE A 146 16.79 -0.64 4.93
C PHE A 146 17.39 0.25 6.01
N SER A 147 18.47 0.94 5.66
CA SER A 147 18.97 2.11 6.39
C SER A 147 18.66 3.37 5.58
N LEU A 148 17.85 4.24 6.14
CA LEU A 148 17.47 5.54 5.57
C LEU A 148 18.23 6.64 6.30
N GLU A 149 19.21 7.25 5.64
CA GLU A 149 20.00 8.36 6.19
C GLU A 149 19.51 9.68 5.62
N ASN A 150 19.12 10.60 6.51
CA ASN A 150 18.75 11.96 6.19
C ASN A 150 19.96 12.88 6.37
N LYS A 151 20.41 13.47 5.26
CA LYS A 151 21.54 14.42 5.21
C LYS A 151 21.08 15.87 5.12
N SER A 152 19.78 16.12 5.21
CA SER A 152 19.21 17.47 5.21
C SER A 152 19.03 18.01 6.63
N ASP A 153 18.54 19.26 6.71
CA ASP A 153 18.10 19.88 7.97
C ASP A 153 16.56 19.79 8.16
N LEU A 154 15.86 19.07 7.28
CA LEU A 154 14.42 18.83 7.33
C LEU A 154 14.14 17.45 7.94
N THR A 155 12.94 17.24 8.49
CA THR A 155 12.45 15.89 8.80
C THR A 155 11.89 15.28 7.52
N LEU A 156 12.50 14.21 7.03
CA LEU A 156 12.12 13.60 5.76
C LEU A 156 11.18 12.42 5.99
N ASN A 157 10.12 12.30 5.19
CA ASN A 157 9.34 11.09 5.03
C ASN A 157 9.67 10.47 3.66
N PHE A 158 10.14 9.23 3.67
CA PHE A 158 10.41 8.44 2.46
C PHE A 158 9.13 7.71 2.06
N SER A 159 8.24 8.40 1.35
CA SER A 159 6.95 7.84 0.90
C SER A 159 7.19 6.83 -0.22
N ASP A 160 6.76 5.58 -0.05
CA ASP A 160 6.78 4.59 -1.12
C ASP A 160 5.53 4.69 -1.99
N ASP A 161 5.74 5.03 -3.26
CA ASP A 161 4.66 5.17 -4.25
C ASP A 161 4.32 3.80 -4.87
N TYR A 162 5.37 3.01 -5.18
CA TYR A 162 5.22 1.67 -5.73
C TYR A 162 6.26 0.70 -5.16
N VAL A 163 5.79 -0.47 -4.72
CA VAL A 163 6.64 -1.63 -4.46
C VAL A 163 6.39 -2.68 -5.53
N ILE A 164 7.40 -2.93 -6.37
CA ILE A 164 7.32 -3.81 -7.53
C ILE A 164 8.15 -5.06 -7.27
N VAL A 165 7.50 -6.21 -7.09
CA VAL A 165 8.15 -7.51 -6.87
C VAL A 165 8.00 -8.35 -8.12
N ASN A 166 9.12 -8.76 -8.72
CA ASN A 166 9.17 -9.50 -9.99
C ASN A 166 8.35 -8.86 -11.13
N GLY A 167 8.27 -7.53 -11.16
CA GLY A 167 7.49 -6.79 -12.16
C GLY A 167 6.00 -6.65 -11.84
N ILE A 168 5.54 -7.11 -10.68
CA ILE A 168 4.17 -6.96 -10.20
C ILE A 168 4.13 -5.90 -9.09
N VAL A 169 3.30 -4.88 -9.24
CA VAL A 169 3.00 -3.87 -8.22
C VAL A 169 2.19 -4.54 -7.11
N LEU A 170 2.67 -4.44 -5.88
CA LEU A 170 2.02 -4.98 -4.68
C LEU A 170 1.66 -3.84 -3.72
N ASN A 171 0.59 -4.03 -2.96
CA ASN A 171 0.22 -3.10 -1.89
C ASN A 171 1.02 -3.43 -0.61
N LEU A 172 2.29 -3.07 -0.63
CA LEU A 172 3.22 -3.21 0.49
C LEU A 172 3.65 -1.82 0.92
N ASN A 173 4.09 -1.70 2.18
CA ASN A 173 4.47 -0.42 2.76
C ASN A 173 5.84 -0.55 3.42
N ILE A 174 6.65 0.51 3.34
CA ILE A 174 7.87 0.62 4.13
C ILE A 174 7.54 1.26 5.48
N SER A 175 7.73 0.51 6.57
CA SER A 175 7.57 1.06 7.92
C SER A 175 8.78 1.89 8.33
N ASP A 176 8.55 2.81 9.26
CA ASP A 176 9.59 3.65 9.88
C ASP A 176 10.33 4.54 8.85
N SER A 177 9.59 5.02 7.85
CA SER A 177 10.08 5.86 6.75
C SER A 177 10.33 7.33 7.11
N ILE A 178 10.00 7.77 8.34
CA ILE A 178 10.24 9.15 8.79
C ILE A 178 11.60 9.21 9.48
N VAL A 179 12.46 10.13 9.04
CA VAL A 179 13.84 10.26 9.50
C VAL A 179 14.13 11.71 9.92
N ASP A 180 14.50 11.90 11.18
CA ASP A 180 14.88 13.20 11.74
C ASP A 180 16.12 13.80 11.01
N PRO A 181 16.28 15.13 11.00
CA PRO A 181 17.42 15.80 10.41
C PRO A 181 18.76 15.22 10.87
N ARG A 182 19.68 14.97 9.92
CA ARG A 182 21.04 14.48 10.20
C ARG A 182 21.09 13.15 10.97
N THR A 183 20.05 12.32 10.86
CA THR A 183 20.00 11.00 11.50
C THR A 183 19.89 9.87 10.49
N THR A 184 19.98 8.63 10.99
CA THR A 184 19.71 7.42 10.22
C THR A 184 18.65 6.62 10.96
N ASN A 185 17.65 6.15 10.24
CA ASN A 185 16.64 5.22 10.76
C ASN A 185 16.72 3.87 10.06
N GLN A 186 16.34 2.81 10.77
CA GLN A 186 16.13 1.50 10.17
C GLN A 186 14.66 1.39 9.75
N ALA A 187 14.43 1.10 8.48
CA ALA A 187 13.11 0.93 7.89
C ALA A 187 12.92 -0.51 7.41
N ILE A 188 11.67 -0.95 7.31
CA ILE A 188 11.32 -2.35 7.01
C ILE A 188 10.28 -2.41 5.91
N LEU A 189 10.59 -3.15 4.84
CA LEU A 189 9.57 -3.59 3.88
C LEU A 189 9.09 -4.99 4.27
N GLU A 190 7.85 -5.10 4.72
CA GLU A 190 7.23 -6.39 5.02
C GLU A 190 6.61 -7.02 3.77
N LEU A 191 7.14 -8.18 3.34
CA LEU A 191 6.64 -8.90 2.17
C LEU A 191 5.51 -9.86 2.60
N THR A 192 4.29 -9.33 2.72
CA THR A 192 3.18 -10.11 3.28
C THR A 192 2.83 -11.33 2.42
N THR A 193 2.54 -12.45 3.06
CA THR A 193 2.16 -13.69 2.37
C THR A 193 0.90 -13.50 1.53
N TYR A 194 -0.06 -12.69 2.00
CA TYR A 194 -1.30 -12.42 1.27
C TYR A 194 -1.03 -11.77 -0.09
N GLU A 195 -0.24 -10.69 -0.14
CA GLU A 195 0.09 -10.01 -1.39
C GLU A 195 0.89 -10.92 -2.33
N LEU A 196 1.86 -11.67 -1.80
CA LEU A 196 2.67 -12.60 -2.60
C LEU A 196 1.83 -13.76 -3.17
N GLU A 197 0.94 -14.37 -2.37
CA GLU A 197 0.04 -15.43 -2.82
C GLU A 197 -0.97 -14.93 -3.85
N LYS A 198 -1.54 -13.73 -3.63
CA LYS A 198 -2.44 -13.06 -4.58
C LYS A 198 -1.76 -12.82 -5.91
N ALA A 199 -0.49 -12.39 -5.88
CA ALA A 199 0.36 -12.23 -7.06
C ALA A 199 0.94 -13.55 -7.61
N GLN A 200 0.61 -14.70 -7.00
CA GLN A 200 1.18 -16.02 -7.31
C GLN A 200 2.72 -16.06 -7.28
N ILE A 201 3.36 -15.16 -6.53
CA ILE A 201 4.82 -15.10 -6.38
C ILE A 201 5.23 -16.15 -5.35
N THR A 202 6.04 -17.12 -5.78
CA THR A 202 6.62 -18.17 -4.91
C THR A 202 8.14 -18.07 -4.81
N HIS A 203 8.76 -17.25 -5.65
CA HIS A 203 10.19 -16.99 -5.67
C HIS A 203 10.41 -15.50 -5.94
N ILE A 204 11.16 -14.81 -5.08
CA ILE A 204 11.46 -13.39 -5.24
C ILE A 204 12.87 -13.23 -5.78
N SER A 205 12.99 -12.63 -6.98
CA SER A 205 14.25 -12.40 -7.68
C SER A 205 14.50 -10.93 -8.02
N SER A 206 13.47 -10.08 -7.93
CA SER A 206 13.61 -8.64 -8.12
C SER A 206 12.64 -7.89 -7.23
N VAL A 207 13.14 -6.85 -6.56
CA VAL A 207 12.32 -5.84 -5.88
C VAL A 207 12.78 -4.48 -6.36
N LYS A 208 11.84 -3.68 -6.87
CA LYS A 208 12.04 -2.28 -7.22
C LYS A 208 11.10 -1.42 -6.41
N ILE A 209 11.53 -0.22 -6.07
CA ILE A 209 10.78 0.71 -5.24
C ILE A 209 10.80 2.07 -5.93
N GLU A 210 9.64 2.67 -6.10
CA GLU A 210 9.50 4.08 -6.43
C GLU A 210 9.12 4.83 -5.17
N MET A 211 9.80 5.95 -4.92
CA MET A 211 9.63 6.71 -3.69
C MET A 211 9.66 8.19 -4.00
N THR A 212 8.95 8.96 -3.19
CA THR A 212 9.03 10.41 -3.16
C THR A 212 9.55 10.87 -1.81
N LEU A 213 10.51 11.79 -1.82
CA LEU A 213 10.93 12.47 -0.60
C LEU A 213 9.94 13.59 -0.29
N VAL A 214 9.35 13.51 0.89
CA VAL A 214 8.33 14.45 1.38
C VAL A 214 8.86 15.15 2.63
N ASP A 215 8.63 16.45 2.74
CA ASP A 215 8.84 17.15 4.01
C ASP A 215 7.74 16.72 4.99
N ASN A 216 8.13 16.05 6.07
CA ASN A 216 7.19 15.47 7.02
C ASN A 216 6.40 16.52 7.84
N GLU A 217 6.88 17.77 7.90
CA GLU A 217 6.16 18.84 8.60
C GLU A 217 5.07 19.46 7.72
N THR A 218 5.35 19.65 6.43
CA THR A 218 4.45 20.36 5.50
C THR A 218 3.62 19.42 4.62
N TRP A 219 4.05 18.17 4.47
CA TRP A 219 3.52 17.19 3.51
C TRP A 219 3.64 17.63 2.05
N GLU A 220 4.58 18.53 1.75
CA GLU A 220 4.92 18.89 0.38
C GLU A 220 5.97 17.95 -0.20
N ASP A 221 5.75 17.51 -1.43
CA ASP A 221 6.74 16.75 -2.19
C ASP A 221 7.98 17.60 -2.43
N ILE A 222 9.13 17.08 -2.05
CA ILE A 222 10.41 17.72 -2.33
C ILE A 222 10.87 17.32 -3.74
N TYR A 223 11.01 16.02 -3.98
CA TYR A 223 11.23 15.44 -5.32
C TYR A 223 11.05 13.92 -5.33
N PRO A 224 10.67 13.34 -6.48
CA PRO A 224 10.67 11.90 -6.68
C PRO A 224 12.09 11.35 -6.81
N LEU A 225 12.34 10.18 -6.22
CA LEU A 225 13.59 9.45 -6.38
C LEU A 225 13.57 8.65 -7.70
N PRO A 226 14.73 8.35 -8.31
CA PRO A 226 14.78 7.37 -9.39
C PRO A 226 14.28 6.00 -8.88
N ARG A 227 13.71 5.18 -9.77
CA ARG A 227 13.28 3.80 -9.45
C ARG A 227 14.46 3.00 -8.86
N LEU A 228 14.38 2.72 -7.56
CA LEU A 228 15.42 2.04 -6.81
C LEU A 228 15.33 0.53 -7.06
N THR A 229 16.47 -0.14 -7.18
CA THR A 229 16.51 -1.60 -7.40
C THR A 229 17.25 -2.28 -6.27
N VAL A 230 16.54 -3.17 -5.56
CA VAL A 230 17.14 -4.09 -4.61
C VAL A 230 17.76 -5.24 -5.40
N SER A 231 19.08 -5.37 -5.29
CA SER A 231 19.83 -6.36 -6.08
C SER A 231 19.76 -7.74 -5.45
N PHE A 232 19.40 -8.73 -6.26
CA PHE A 232 19.48 -10.14 -5.91
C PHE A 232 20.47 -10.81 -6.85
N LYS A 233 21.25 -11.74 -6.32
CA LYS A 233 22.07 -12.65 -7.12
C LYS A 233 21.23 -13.89 -7.40
N GLU A 234 20.90 -14.12 -8.67
CA GLU A 234 20.21 -15.35 -9.06
C GLU A 234 21.05 -16.55 -8.63
N ASP A 235 20.43 -17.42 -7.84
CA ASP A 235 20.86 -18.81 -7.80
C ASP A 235 20.33 -19.47 -9.08
N GLU A 236 21.01 -20.50 -9.62
CA GLU A 236 20.64 -21.22 -10.85
C GLU A 236 19.26 -21.94 -10.79
N GLY A 237 18.42 -21.60 -9.79
CA GLY A 237 17.08 -22.09 -9.59
C GLY A 237 16.14 -21.64 -10.71
N THR A 238 15.44 -22.61 -11.27
CA THR A 238 14.47 -22.40 -12.35
C THR A 238 13.22 -21.76 -11.77
N ILE A 239 12.91 -20.53 -12.19
CA ILE A 239 11.58 -19.94 -11.97
C ILE A 239 10.57 -20.88 -12.62
N LYS A 240 9.67 -21.46 -11.81
CA LYS A 240 8.59 -22.26 -12.38
C LYS A 240 7.61 -21.29 -13.05
N PRO A 241 7.29 -21.47 -14.34
CA PRO A 241 6.24 -20.69 -14.96
C PRO A 241 4.95 -20.90 -14.17
N GLN A 242 4.23 -19.82 -13.91
CA GLN A 242 2.90 -19.91 -13.30
C GLN A 242 1.97 -20.74 -14.20
N LYS A 243 0.96 -21.34 -13.57
CA LYS A 243 -0.03 -22.21 -14.23
C LYS A 243 -0.73 -21.45 -15.36
N GLU A 244 -1.19 -22.17 -16.37
CA GLU A 244 -1.83 -21.61 -17.59
C GLU A 244 -2.75 -20.41 -17.28
N GLU A 245 -2.26 -19.24 -17.67
CA GLU A 245 -2.92 -17.95 -17.57
C GLU A 245 -3.99 -17.84 -18.67
N ARG A 246 -5.22 -17.46 -18.32
CA ARG A 246 -6.26 -17.15 -19.32
C ARG A 246 -6.18 -15.67 -19.68
N VAL A 247 -5.71 -15.39 -20.89
CA VAL A 247 -5.69 -14.02 -21.43
C VAL A 247 -7.11 -13.60 -21.81
N LEU A 248 -7.57 -12.48 -21.26
CA LEU A 248 -8.88 -11.86 -21.55
C LEU A 248 -8.74 -10.77 -22.62
N ALA A 249 -7.67 -9.99 -22.59
CA ALA A 249 -7.37 -8.97 -23.58
C ALA A 249 -5.86 -8.86 -23.80
N ASP A 250 -5.44 -8.59 -25.03
CA ASP A 250 -4.02 -8.41 -25.37
C ASP A 250 -3.89 -7.52 -26.62
N ASN A 251 -3.41 -6.29 -26.45
CA ASN A 251 -3.19 -5.31 -27.53
C ASN A 251 -1.81 -4.66 -27.39
N GLU A 252 -1.49 -3.59 -28.13
CA GLU A 252 -0.15 -2.97 -28.05
C GLU A 252 0.14 -2.29 -26.70
N GLU A 253 -0.87 -1.78 -26.01
CA GLU A 253 -0.74 -0.98 -24.79
C GLU A 253 -0.94 -1.80 -23.51
N VAL A 254 -1.86 -2.77 -23.51
CA VAL A 254 -2.22 -3.53 -22.31
C VAL A 254 -2.49 -5.01 -22.60
N ARG A 255 -2.19 -5.85 -21.60
CA ARG A 255 -2.64 -7.24 -21.53
C ARG A 255 -3.36 -7.51 -20.21
N ILE A 256 -4.54 -8.11 -20.29
CA ILE A 256 -5.35 -8.50 -19.12
C ILE A 256 -5.41 -10.02 -19.05
N THR A 257 -5.04 -10.57 -17.90
CA THR A 257 -5.00 -12.00 -17.65
C THR A 257 -5.83 -12.34 -16.42
N LEU A 258 -6.74 -13.29 -16.53
CA LEU A 258 -7.41 -13.88 -15.38
C LEU A 258 -6.43 -14.80 -14.62
N ILE A 259 -6.17 -14.45 -13.37
CA ILE A 259 -5.24 -15.15 -12.46
C ILE A 259 -5.98 -16.27 -11.74
N LYS A 260 -7.10 -15.92 -11.11
CA LYS A 260 -7.80 -16.79 -10.17
C LYS A 260 -9.27 -16.41 -10.12
N THR A 261 -10.11 -17.42 -9.95
CA THR A 261 -11.50 -17.23 -9.57
C THR A 261 -11.80 -18.20 -8.45
N VAL A 262 -12.25 -17.68 -7.31
CA VAL A 262 -12.50 -18.49 -6.12
C VAL A 262 -13.89 -18.18 -5.60
N GLN A 263 -14.70 -19.23 -5.49
CA GLN A 263 -15.91 -19.17 -4.70
C GLN A 263 -15.53 -19.42 -3.24
N ILE A 264 -15.82 -18.45 -2.38
CA ILE A 264 -15.65 -18.54 -0.93
C ILE A 264 -17.02 -18.61 -0.25
N GLU A 265 -17.05 -18.88 1.06
CA GLU A 265 -18.32 -18.95 1.82
C GLU A 265 -19.13 -17.66 1.67
N ASP A 266 -18.44 -16.52 1.70
CA ASP A 266 -19.05 -15.19 1.71
C ASP A 266 -19.19 -14.55 0.33
N GLY A 267 -18.83 -15.22 -0.77
CA GLY A 267 -18.88 -14.60 -2.09
C GLY A 267 -18.00 -15.23 -3.16
N ILE A 268 -17.62 -14.42 -4.14
CA ILE A 268 -16.71 -14.77 -5.23
C ILE A 268 -15.61 -13.73 -5.28
N ILE A 269 -14.36 -14.18 -5.42
CA ILE A 269 -13.19 -13.35 -5.71
C ILE A 269 -12.70 -13.67 -7.12
N CYS A 270 -12.47 -12.63 -7.92
CA CYS A 270 -11.85 -12.71 -9.23
C CYS A 270 -10.61 -11.82 -9.24
N ASP A 271 -9.44 -12.42 -9.43
CA ASP A 271 -8.16 -11.71 -9.52
C ASP A 271 -7.69 -11.68 -10.96
N MET A 272 -7.27 -10.50 -11.43
CA MET A 272 -6.74 -10.29 -12.78
C MET A 272 -5.42 -9.52 -12.73
N PHE A 273 -4.48 -9.89 -13.60
CA PHE A 273 -3.34 -9.05 -13.90
C PHE A 273 -3.71 -8.07 -15.00
N VAL A 274 -3.29 -6.83 -14.84
CA VAL A 274 -3.25 -5.84 -15.91
C VAL A 274 -1.78 -5.49 -16.13
N GLU A 275 -1.23 -5.92 -17.27
CA GLU A 275 0.15 -5.64 -17.69
C GLU A 275 0.16 -4.39 -18.56
N ASN A 276 0.87 -3.36 -18.09
CA ASN A 276 1.10 -2.12 -18.83
C ASN A 276 2.30 -2.28 -19.76
N LYS A 277 2.02 -2.32 -21.07
CA LYS A 277 3.00 -2.41 -22.16
C LYS A 277 3.16 -1.09 -22.91
N GLY A 278 2.39 -0.08 -22.50
CA GLY A 278 2.43 1.26 -23.07
C GLY A 278 3.66 2.03 -22.63
N SER A 279 3.73 3.30 -23.04
CA SER A 279 4.86 4.19 -22.73
C SER A 279 4.63 5.09 -21.53
N GLU A 280 3.47 5.00 -20.89
CA GLU A 280 3.06 5.86 -19.78
C GLU A 280 2.43 5.01 -18.68
N GLU A 281 2.42 5.53 -17.45
CA GLU A 281 1.64 4.96 -16.36
C GLU A 281 0.14 4.94 -16.70
N ILE A 282 -0.54 3.89 -16.26
CA ILE A 282 -1.99 3.75 -16.41
C ILE A 282 -2.62 3.47 -15.05
N SER A 283 -3.81 4.02 -14.83
CA SER A 283 -4.73 3.57 -13.79
C SER A 283 -5.74 2.62 -14.42
N ALA A 284 -5.90 1.44 -13.85
CA ALA A 284 -6.87 0.46 -14.29
C ALA A 284 -7.96 0.29 -13.24
N SER A 285 -9.22 0.25 -13.65
CA SER A 285 -10.35 -0.02 -12.75
C SER A 285 -11.42 -0.86 -13.45
N VAL A 286 -12.26 -1.55 -12.67
CA VAL A 286 -13.39 -2.32 -13.21
C VAL A 286 -14.64 -1.47 -13.13
N SER A 287 -15.23 -1.13 -14.28
CA SER A 287 -16.47 -0.34 -14.33
C SER A 287 -17.72 -1.20 -14.38
N ASP A 288 -17.71 -2.25 -15.20
CA ASP A 288 -18.83 -3.19 -15.32
C ASP A 288 -18.40 -4.63 -15.07
N PHE A 289 -19.26 -5.39 -14.40
CA PHE A 289 -19.08 -6.83 -14.25
C PHE A 289 -20.41 -7.53 -14.53
N VAL A 290 -20.46 -8.36 -15.57
CA VAL A 290 -21.63 -9.15 -15.92
C VAL A 290 -21.39 -10.59 -15.49
N LEU A 291 -22.28 -11.14 -14.69
CA LEU A 291 -22.22 -12.53 -14.23
C LEU A 291 -23.47 -13.27 -14.66
N ASN A 292 -23.30 -14.38 -15.38
CA ASN A 292 -24.40 -15.17 -15.95
C ASN A 292 -25.40 -14.34 -16.77
N GLY A 293 -24.92 -13.30 -17.47
CA GLY A 293 -25.75 -12.38 -18.25
C GLY A 293 -26.48 -11.30 -17.42
N VAL A 294 -26.18 -11.19 -16.12
CA VAL A 294 -26.72 -10.14 -15.24
C VAL A 294 -25.61 -9.14 -14.94
N GLU A 295 -25.84 -7.88 -15.28
CA GLU A 295 -24.96 -6.77 -14.90
C GLU A 295 -25.01 -6.59 -13.38
N ILE A 296 -23.86 -6.77 -12.75
CA ILE A 296 -23.64 -6.57 -11.33
C ILE A 296 -22.88 -5.25 -11.22
N GLY A 297 -23.47 -4.25 -10.56
CA GLY A 297 -22.75 -3.04 -10.18
C GLY A 297 -21.49 -3.45 -9.41
N GLY A 298 -20.34 -3.31 -10.06
CA GLY A 298 -19.05 -3.74 -9.54
C GLY A 298 -18.50 -2.68 -8.60
N TYR A 299 -18.02 -3.10 -7.44
CA TYR A 299 -17.02 -2.32 -6.70
C TYR A 299 -15.67 -2.91 -7.08
N GLY A 300 -15.12 -2.42 -8.19
CA GLY A 300 -13.75 -2.74 -8.59
C GLY A 300 -12.76 -1.96 -7.74
N PHE A 301 -11.67 -2.60 -7.32
CA PHE A 301 -10.49 -1.86 -6.91
C PHE A 301 -9.83 -1.25 -8.15
N TYR A 302 -9.22 -0.08 -7.98
CA TYR A 302 -8.34 0.49 -8.98
C TYR A 302 -6.88 0.11 -8.66
N ALA A 303 -6.03 0.10 -9.68
CA ALA A 303 -4.60 -0.06 -9.52
C ALA A 303 -3.89 0.90 -10.47
N ASP A 304 -2.92 1.66 -9.95
CA ASP A 304 -1.98 2.42 -10.75
C ASP A 304 -0.79 1.52 -11.11
N ILE A 305 -0.41 1.54 -12.39
CA ILE A 305 0.46 0.53 -12.99
C ILE A 305 1.54 1.24 -13.80
N PRO A 306 2.76 1.33 -13.27
CA PRO A 306 3.89 1.91 -13.99
C PRO A 306 4.19 1.16 -15.28
N VAL A 307 4.94 1.82 -16.16
CA VAL A 307 5.42 1.22 -17.41
C VAL A 307 6.20 -0.07 -17.14
N ASP A 308 5.98 -1.07 -17.99
CA ASP A 308 6.58 -2.41 -17.94
C ASP A 308 6.29 -3.20 -16.64
N CYS A 309 5.17 -2.88 -15.97
CA CYS A 309 4.75 -3.54 -14.74
C CYS A 309 3.35 -4.16 -14.89
N LYS A 310 3.00 -5.03 -13.94
CA LYS A 310 1.67 -5.61 -13.77
C LYS A 310 1.02 -5.10 -12.49
N GLY A 311 -0.24 -4.69 -12.56
CA GLY A 311 -1.09 -4.46 -11.38
C GLY A 311 -2.06 -5.62 -11.17
N ILE A 312 -2.61 -5.75 -9.97
CA ILE A 312 -3.67 -6.72 -9.66
C ILE A 312 -4.99 -5.99 -9.48
N LEU A 313 -5.98 -6.34 -10.30
CA LEU A 313 -7.36 -5.94 -10.08
C LEU A 313 -8.10 -7.09 -9.39
N GLU A 314 -8.65 -6.81 -8.21
CA GLU A 314 -9.51 -7.74 -7.48
C GLU A 314 -10.96 -7.30 -7.62
N ILE A 315 -11.83 -8.26 -7.92
CA ILE A 315 -13.28 -8.08 -7.87
C ILE A 315 -13.81 -8.98 -6.78
N TYR A 316 -14.46 -8.38 -5.78
CA TYR A 316 -15.14 -9.11 -4.72
C TYR A 316 -16.66 -8.93 -4.83
N LEU A 317 -17.36 -10.05 -5.02
CA LEU A 317 -18.82 -10.10 -5.07
C LEU A 317 -19.35 -10.86 -3.86
N SER A 318 -19.94 -10.13 -2.92
CA SER A 318 -20.50 -10.73 -1.72
C SER A 318 -21.68 -11.66 -2.04
N SER A 319 -21.86 -12.70 -1.23
CA SER A 319 -22.96 -13.66 -1.34
C SER A 319 -24.33 -12.99 -1.18
N ILE A 320 -24.43 -11.94 -0.36
CA ILE A 320 -25.63 -11.11 -0.21
C ILE A 320 -25.95 -10.44 -1.54
N GLN A 321 -24.97 -9.78 -2.15
CA GLN A 321 -25.15 -9.14 -3.46
C GLN A 321 -25.58 -10.17 -4.50
N LEU A 322 -24.89 -11.30 -4.57
CA LEU A 322 -25.17 -12.34 -5.55
C LEU A 322 -26.56 -12.98 -5.37
N LYS A 323 -26.93 -13.41 -4.16
CA LYS A 323 -28.15 -14.18 -3.91
C LYS A 323 -29.38 -13.31 -3.72
N ASP A 324 -29.26 -12.25 -2.92
CA ASP A 324 -30.42 -11.47 -2.51
C ASP A 324 -30.80 -10.44 -3.56
N ASN A 325 -29.82 -9.85 -4.25
CA ASN A 325 -30.08 -8.82 -5.26
C ASN A 325 -30.20 -9.39 -6.68
N TYR A 326 -29.39 -10.40 -7.03
CA TYR A 326 -29.30 -10.90 -8.40
C TYR A 326 -29.76 -12.36 -8.58
N HIS A 327 -30.05 -13.08 -7.50
CA HIS A 327 -30.47 -14.49 -7.52
C HIS A 327 -29.47 -15.43 -8.23
N ILE A 328 -28.18 -15.19 -8.00
CA ILE A 328 -27.07 -15.97 -8.55
C ILE A 328 -26.47 -16.86 -7.46
N ASP A 329 -26.63 -18.19 -7.61
CA ASP A 329 -26.08 -19.18 -6.67
C ASP A 329 -24.75 -19.81 -7.13
N THR A 330 -24.46 -19.71 -8.43
CA THR A 330 -23.30 -20.34 -9.08
C THR A 330 -22.76 -19.42 -10.16
N MET A 331 -21.45 -19.33 -10.31
CA MET A 331 -20.80 -18.65 -11.44
C MET A 331 -20.66 -19.62 -12.61
N LYS A 332 -21.17 -19.24 -13.78
CA LYS A 332 -21.11 -20.03 -15.02
C LYS A 332 -20.45 -19.28 -16.17
N ASP A 333 -20.71 -17.98 -16.29
CA ASP A 333 -20.14 -17.13 -17.34
C ASP A 333 -19.91 -15.75 -16.73
N PHE A 334 -18.84 -15.05 -17.09
CA PHE A 334 -18.68 -13.65 -16.72
C PHE A 334 -18.01 -12.83 -17.82
N SER A 335 -18.38 -11.56 -17.90
CA SER A 335 -17.66 -10.54 -18.65
C SER A 335 -17.31 -9.38 -17.74
N VAL A 336 -16.20 -8.73 -18.03
CA VAL A 336 -15.69 -7.61 -17.26
C VAL A 336 -15.32 -6.49 -18.21
N THR A 337 -15.69 -5.28 -17.82
CA THR A 337 -15.22 -4.06 -18.45
C THR A 337 -14.12 -3.45 -17.59
N VAL A 338 -12.92 -3.34 -18.16
CA VAL A 338 -11.80 -2.64 -17.52
C VAL A 338 -11.63 -1.29 -18.20
N GLU A 339 -11.72 -0.24 -17.39
CA GLU A 339 -11.41 1.13 -17.77
C GLU A 339 -9.95 1.42 -17.46
N LEU A 340 -9.25 1.94 -18.47
CA LEU A 340 -7.88 2.40 -18.35
C LEU A 340 -7.84 3.90 -18.57
N THR A 341 -7.21 4.61 -17.64
CA THR A 341 -6.94 6.05 -17.76
C THR A 341 -5.44 6.29 -17.70
N SER A 342 -4.92 7.22 -18.49
CA SER A 342 -3.58 7.79 -18.31
C SER A 342 -3.65 9.31 -18.32
N ASP A 343 -2.65 9.97 -17.75
CA ASP A 343 -2.56 11.43 -17.72
C ASP A 343 -2.67 12.07 -19.12
N SER A 344 -2.25 11.35 -20.17
CA SER A 344 -2.31 11.83 -21.55
C SER A 344 -3.55 11.37 -22.33
N LYS A 345 -4.25 10.30 -21.90
CA LYS A 345 -5.37 9.68 -22.62
C LYS A 345 -6.44 9.15 -21.66
N PRO A 346 -7.63 9.76 -21.63
CA PRO A 346 -8.56 9.49 -20.55
C PRO A 346 -9.30 8.15 -20.61
N ASP A 347 -9.47 7.44 -21.74
CA ASP A 347 -10.33 6.24 -21.73
C ASP A 347 -9.94 5.14 -22.74
N TYR A 348 -9.75 3.91 -22.23
CA TYR A 348 -9.90 2.68 -23.00
C TYR A 348 -10.95 1.77 -22.33
N THR A 349 -11.89 1.25 -23.12
CA THR A 349 -12.91 0.30 -22.65
C THR A 349 -12.68 -1.05 -23.34
N PHE A 350 -12.48 -2.12 -22.56
CA PHE A 350 -12.44 -3.49 -23.07
C PHE A 350 -13.71 -4.22 -22.66
N ILE A 351 -14.39 -4.87 -23.61
CA ILE A 351 -15.54 -5.72 -23.34
C ILE A 351 -15.21 -7.09 -23.91
N ASP A 352 -15.21 -8.14 -23.09
CA ASP A 352 -15.10 -9.52 -23.57
C ASP A 352 -16.18 -10.41 -22.97
N ASP A 353 -17.00 -11.03 -23.82
CA ASP A 353 -18.07 -11.97 -23.46
C ASP A 353 -17.50 -13.38 -23.34
N LEU A 354 -17.22 -13.83 -22.12
CA LEU A 354 -16.48 -15.08 -21.92
C LEU A 354 -17.22 -16.12 -21.06
N PRO A 355 -17.30 -17.38 -21.54
CA PRO A 355 -17.83 -18.45 -20.72
C PRO A 355 -16.85 -18.88 -19.62
N VAL A 356 -17.34 -19.25 -18.44
CA VAL A 356 -16.55 -19.88 -17.36
C VAL A 356 -16.75 -21.38 -17.46
N TYR A 357 -15.69 -22.10 -17.81
CA TYR A 357 -15.76 -23.55 -17.70
C TYR A 357 -15.61 -23.95 -16.23
N PRO A 358 -16.46 -24.88 -15.74
CA PRO A 358 -16.57 -25.25 -14.33
C PRO A 358 -15.34 -25.95 -13.74
#